data_AF-X1QC26-F1
#
_entry.id   AF-X1QC26-F1
#
_cell.length_a   1.000
_cell.length_b   1.000
_cell.length_c   1.000
_cell.angle_alpha   90.00
_cell.angle_beta   90.00
_cell.angle_gamma   90.00
#
_symmetry.space_group_name_H-M   'P 1'
#
loop_
_entity.id
_entity.type
_entity.pdbx_description
1 polymer ?
#
loop_
_entity_poly.entity_id
_entity_poly.type
_entity_poly.pdbx_seq_one_letter_code
_entity_poly.pdbx_strand_id
1 'polypeptide(L)'
;MLVIGENINASNRSVAEAIASRDREFLQNLARAQVVAGADFIDVNSGVGSSSPEYEAVTMEWLVEVVQEVTDRPLVIDSSIPGVIEAGLGKYRGERLMINSVTAEPEKLASIGSLAAEHQAWLVALAMGTKGPYP
;
A
#
# COMPACT_ATOMS: atom_id res chain seq x y z
N MET A 1 -5.67 -9.61 -18.04
CA MET A 1 -5.82 -8.36 -17.26
C MET A 1 -5.29 -8.66 -15.88
N LEU A 2 -4.48 -7.78 -15.29
CA LEU A 2 -4.06 -7.87 -13.89
C LEU A 2 -5.06 -7.08 -13.05
N VAL A 3 -5.57 -7.66 -11.97
CA VAL A 3 -6.56 -7.03 -11.07
C VAL A 3 -5.93 -6.72 -9.72
N ILE A 4 -5.99 -5.45 -9.31
CA ILE A 4 -5.57 -5.01 -7.97
C ILE A 4 -6.84 -4.79 -7.15
N GLY A 5 -6.97 -5.47 -6.01
CA GLY A 5 -8.07 -5.24 -5.07
C GLY A 5 -7.79 -4.00 -4.21
N GLU A 6 -8.67 -3.00 -4.27
CA GLU A 6 -8.52 -1.67 -3.64
C GLU A 6 -9.21 -1.51 -2.26
N ASN A 7 -9.91 -2.53 -1.76
CA ASN A 7 -10.86 -2.35 -0.66
C ASN A 7 -10.20 -2.21 0.73
N ILE A 8 -8.88 -2.38 0.87
CA ILE A 8 -8.15 -2.15 2.14
C ILE A 8 -7.51 -0.77 2.07
N ASN A 9 -8.37 0.26 2.05
CA ASN A 9 -7.95 1.64 1.93
C ASN A 9 -8.53 2.50 3.06
N ALA A 10 -7.67 3.19 3.80
CA ALA A 10 -8.05 3.99 4.97
C ALA A 10 -8.93 5.22 4.64
N SER A 11 -9.09 5.59 3.37
CA SER A 11 -10.11 6.57 2.96
C SER A 11 -11.54 6.03 3.06
N ASN A 12 -11.71 4.71 3.05
CA ASN A 12 -13.00 4.07 3.31
C ASN A 12 -13.27 4.08 4.82
N ARG A 13 -14.39 4.67 5.23
CA ARG A 13 -14.77 4.83 6.63
C ARG A 13 -14.75 3.52 7.42
N SER A 14 -15.28 2.41 6.88
CA SER A 14 -15.31 1.14 7.62
C SER A 14 -13.92 0.54 7.81
N VAL A 15 -13.04 0.73 6.83
CA VAL A 15 -11.63 0.33 6.92
C VAL A 15 -10.88 1.22 7.91
N ALA A 16 -11.11 2.52 7.89
CA ALA A 16 -10.53 3.45 8.86
C ALA A 16 -10.92 3.10 10.30
N GLU A 17 -12.20 2.78 10.53
CA GLU A 17 -12.71 2.34 11.82
C GLU A 17 -12.06 1.01 12.25
N ALA A 18 -11.91 0.05 11.33
CA ALA A 18 -11.23 -1.22 11.60
C ALA A 18 -9.73 -1.05 11.89
N ILE A 19 -9.05 -0.13 11.21
CA ILE A 19 -7.65 0.23 11.51
C ILE A 19 -7.54 0.84 12.91
N ALA A 20 -8.41 1.80 13.24
CA ALA A 20 -8.39 2.49 14.52
C ALA A 20 -8.69 1.56 15.70
N SER A 21 -9.58 0.58 15.52
CA SER A 21 -9.94 -0.42 16.54
C SER A 21 -9.04 -1.67 16.54
N ARG A 22 -8.06 -1.74 15.63
CA ARG A 22 -7.22 -2.93 15.38
C ARG A 22 -8.03 -4.20 15.09
N ASP A 23 -9.14 -4.06 14.38
CA ASP A 23 -10.01 -5.16 13.95
C ASP A 23 -9.36 -5.96 12.81
N ARG A 24 -8.58 -6.97 13.20
CA ARG A 24 -7.89 -7.88 12.28
C ARG A 24 -8.87 -8.70 11.46
N GLU A 25 -9.95 -9.16 12.07
CA GLU A 25 -10.91 -10.06 11.43
C GLU A 25 -11.60 -9.38 10.26
N PHE A 26 -12.03 -8.12 10.43
CA PHE A 26 -12.61 -7.32 9.35
C PHE A 26 -11.67 -7.20 8.15
N LEU A 27 -10.42 -6.80 8.39
CA LEU A 27 -9.41 -6.60 7.33
C LEU A 27 -9.04 -7.91 6.64
N GLN A 28 -8.89 -9.00 7.41
CA GLN A 28 -8.62 -10.32 6.86
C GLN A 28 -9.79 -10.84 6.00
N ASN A 29 -11.03 -10.59 6.42
CA ASN A 29 -12.21 -10.95 5.63
C ASN A 29 -12.28 -10.15 4.33
N LEU A 30 -11.92 -8.86 4.33
CA LEU A 30 -11.79 -8.07 3.11
C LEU A 30 -10.70 -8.63 2.18
N ALA A 31 -9.53 -8.98 2.71
CA ALA A 31 -8.46 -9.60 1.92
C ALA A 31 -8.94 -10.90 1.26
N ARG A 32 -9.55 -11.82 2.03
CA ARG A 32 -10.10 -13.08 1.49
C ARG A 32 -11.18 -12.83 0.44
N ALA A 33 -12.08 -11.87 0.66
CA ALA A 33 -13.14 -11.55 -0.29
C ALA A 33 -12.58 -11.07 -1.64
N GLN A 34 -11.53 -10.23 -1.62
CA GLN A 34 -10.86 -9.77 -2.83
C GLN A 34 -10.13 -10.91 -3.57
N VAL A 35 -9.51 -11.84 -2.83
CA VAL A 35 -8.90 -13.05 -3.41
C VAL A 35 -9.95 -13.92 -4.10
N VAL A 36 -11.10 -14.14 -3.46
CA VAL A 36 -12.22 -14.91 -4.02
C VAL A 36 -12.80 -14.22 -5.27
N ALA A 37 -12.84 -12.89 -5.28
CA ALA A 37 -13.26 -12.10 -6.44
C ALA A 37 -12.24 -12.10 -7.60
N GLY A 38 -11.06 -12.71 -7.42
CA GLY A 38 -10.06 -12.86 -8.48
C GLY A 38 -8.98 -11.79 -8.50
N ALA A 39 -8.75 -11.07 -7.40
CA ALA A 39 -7.64 -10.13 -7.29
C ALA A 39 -6.28 -10.85 -7.45
N ASP A 40 -5.43 -10.30 -8.32
CA ASP A 40 -4.05 -10.74 -8.52
C ASP A 40 -3.11 -10.14 -7.47
N PHE A 41 -3.38 -8.91 -7.03
CA PHE A 41 -2.71 -8.20 -5.94
C PHE A 41 -3.73 -7.61 -4.97
N ILE A 42 -3.33 -7.40 -3.71
CA ILE A 42 -4.13 -6.70 -2.70
C ILE A 42 -3.44 -5.39 -2.33
N ASP A 43 -4.12 -4.27 -2.59
CA ASP A 43 -3.66 -2.93 -2.20
C ASP A 43 -3.92 -2.68 -0.72
N VAL A 44 -2.90 -2.12 -0.04
CA VAL A 44 -2.98 -1.71 1.36
C VAL A 44 -2.58 -0.26 1.50
N ASN A 45 -3.52 0.56 1.96
CA ASN A 45 -3.33 1.99 2.19
C ASN A 45 -3.69 2.34 3.65
N SER A 46 -2.73 2.90 4.39
CA SER A 46 -2.88 3.34 5.79
C SER A 46 -3.17 4.84 5.94
N GLY A 47 -3.25 5.58 4.84
CA GLY A 47 -3.37 7.03 4.81
C GLY A 47 -4.77 7.53 5.20
N VAL A 48 -4.94 7.84 6.48
CA VAL A 48 -6.03 8.71 6.94
C VAL A 48 -5.50 10.13 6.88
N GLY A 49 -5.99 11.00 5.98
CA GLY A 49 -5.39 12.31 5.64
C GLY A 49 -5.16 13.32 6.79
N SER A 50 -5.46 12.96 8.04
CA SER A 50 -5.20 13.73 9.26
C SER A 50 -4.15 13.11 10.20
N SER A 51 -3.59 11.95 9.87
CA SER A 51 -2.63 11.21 10.71
C SER A 51 -1.18 11.65 10.48
N SER A 52 -0.31 11.46 11.48
CA SER A 52 1.12 11.73 11.31
C SER A 52 1.80 10.65 10.47
N PRO A 53 2.89 10.96 9.73
CA PRO A 53 3.64 9.97 8.96
C PRO A 53 4.14 8.79 9.79
N GLU A 54 4.50 9.01 11.06
CA GLU A 54 4.96 7.95 11.97
C GLU A 54 3.83 6.99 12.33
N TYR A 55 2.63 7.52 12.57
CA TYR A 55 1.44 6.70 12.78
C TYR A 55 1.07 5.91 11.52
N GLU A 56 1.14 6.55 10.35
CA GLU A 56 0.87 5.90 9.06
C GLU A 56 1.85 4.76 8.79
N ALA A 57 3.13 4.92 9.13
CA ALA A 57 4.16 3.89 9.00
C ALA A 57 3.88 2.68 9.91
N VAL A 58 3.64 2.91 11.21
CA VAL A 58 3.29 1.83 12.15
C VAL A 58 1.99 1.13 11.76
N THR A 59 1.05 1.87 11.17
CA THR A 59 -0.20 1.32 10.65
C THR A 59 0.04 0.48 9.40
N MET A 60 0.90 0.92 8.49
CA MET A 60 1.28 0.17 7.29
C MET A 60 1.95 -1.15 7.64
N GLU A 61 2.90 -1.15 8.59
CA GLU A 61 3.53 -2.38 9.09
C GLU A 61 2.50 -3.41 9.53
N TRP A 62 1.54 -2.96 10.35
CA TRP A 62 0.50 -3.82 10.87
C TRP A 62 -0.49 -4.29 9.78
N LEU A 63 -0.86 -3.42 8.84
CA LEU A 63 -1.72 -3.81 7.72
C LEU A 63 -1.07 -4.91 6.87
N VAL A 64 0.21 -4.75 6.54
CA VAL A 64 0.98 -5.77 5.80
C VAL A 64 0.97 -7.10 6.54
N GLU A 65 1.26 -7.09 7.86
CA GLU A 65 1.23 -8.30 8.69
C GLU A 65 -0.16 -8.95 8.72
N VAL A 66 -1.22 -8.16 8.93
CA VAL A 66 -2.61 -8.66 9.01
C VAL A 66 -3.06 -9.31 7.70
N VAL A 67 -2.78 -8.66 6.56
CA VAL A 67 -3.27 -9.11 5.26
C VAL A 67 -2.50 -10.35 4.79
N GLN A 68 -1.18 -10.37 4.93
CA GLN A 68 -0.37 -11.51 4.46
C GLN A 68 -0.57 -12.80 5.28
N GLU A 69 -1.18 -12.73 6.47
CA GLU A 69 -1.54 -13.91 7.26
C GLU A 69 -2.66 -14.76 6.63
N VAL A 70 -3.44 -14.18 5.73
CA VAL A 70 -4.67 -14.82 5.21
C VAL A 70 -4.71 -14.99 3.70
N THR A 71 -3.66 -14.58 3.00
CA THR A 71 -3.54 -14.73 1.55
C THR A 71 -2.09 -14.79 1.11
N ASP A 72 -1.83 -15.59 0.08
CA ASP A 72 -0.54 -15.64 -0.62
C ASP A 72 -0.48 -14.66 -1.81
N ARG A 73 -1.53 -13.83 -2.00
CA ARG A 73 -1.51 -12.81 -3.06
C ARG A 73 -0.46 -11.74 -2.74
N PRO A 74 0.31 -11.29 -3.74
CA PRO A 74 1.25 -10.21 -3.56
C PRO A 74 0.54 -8.91 -3.16
N LEU A 75 1.23 -8.06 -2.38
CA LEU A 75 0.66 -6.80 -1.90
C LEU A 75 1.10 -5.63 -2.76
N VAL A 76 0.25 -4.60 -2.79
CA VAL A 76 0.61 -3.25 -3.23
C VAL A 76 0.71 -2.37 -1.99
N ILE A 77 1.90 -1.84 -1.73
CA ILE A 77 2.13 -0.87 -0.66
C ILE A 77 1.73 0.50 -1.20
N ASP A 78 0.58 1.01 -0.77
CA ASP A 78 -0.01 2.26 -1.26
C ASP A 78 0.24 3.43 -0.29
N SER A 79 1.25 4.25 -0.61
CA SER A 79 1.53 5.51 0.06
C SER A 79 2.40 6.40 -0.83
N SER A 80 2.35 7.71 -0.57
CA SER A 80 3.24 8.70 -1.20
C SER A 80 4.44 9.08 -0.33
N ILE A 81 4.55 8.51 0.87
CA ILE A 81 5.55 8.84 1.89
C ILE A 81 6.62 7.74 1.91
N PRO A 82 7.90 8.03 1.55
CA PRO A 82 8.96 7.02 1.49
C PRO A 82 9.11 6.21 2.78
N GLY A 83 9.04 6.85 3.95
CA GLY A 83 9.15 6.16 5.24
C GLY A 83 7.99 5.20 5.55
N VAL A 84 6.78 5.49 5.04
CA VAL A 84 5.63 4.57 5.18
C VAL A 84 5.81 3.36 4.26
N ILE A 85 6.28 3.61 3.04
CA ILE A 85 6.59 2.55 2.07
C ILE A 85 7.66 1.62 2.65
N GLU A 86 8.78 2.18 3.12
CA GLU A 86 9.88 1.43 3.73
C GLU A 86 9.41 0.56 4.90
N ALA A 87 8.56 1.10 5.77
CA ALA A 87 7.98 0.35 6.88
C ALA A 87 7.14 -0.86 6.41
N GLY A 88 6.28 -0.67 5.40
CA GLY A 88 5.52 -1.75 4.79
C GLY A 88 6.41 -2.81 4.13
N LEU A 89 7.42 -2.38 3.38
CA LEU A 89 8.41 -3.25 2.74
C LEU A 89 9.17 -4.11 3.76
N GLY A 90 9.54 -3.53 4.91
CA GLY A 90 10.25 -4.22 5.98
C GLY A 90 9.46 -5.36 6.64
N LYS A 91 8.12 -5.39 6.48
CA LYS A 91 7.25 -6.44 7.03
C LYS A 91 6.79 -7.47 6.00
N TYR A 92 6.90 -7.13 4.72
CA TYR A 92 6.44 -7.98 3.64
C TYR A 92 7.34 -9.21 3.48
N ARG A 93 6.74 -10.40 3.30
CA ARG A 93 7.48 -11.68 3.26
C ARG A 93 7.44 -12.39 1.91
N GLY A 94 6.72 -11.87 0.93
CA GLY A 94 6.61 -12.48 -0.40
C GLY A 94 7.69 -12.03 -1.37
N GLU A 95 7.84 -12.75 -2.48
CA GLU A 95 8.83 -12.43 -3.53
C GLU A 95 8.34 -11.35 -4.50
N ARG A 96 7.02 -11.23 -4.69
CA ARG A 96 6.42 -10.27 -5.61
C ARG A 96 5.71 -9.19 -4.82
N LEU A 97 6.03 -7.93 -5.10
CA LEU A 97 5.36 -6.80 -4.48
C LEU A 97 5.28 -5.64 -5.45
N MET A 98 4.36 -4.72 -5.15
CA MET A 98 4.21 -3.48 -5.90
C MET A 98 4.23 -2.29 -4.94
N ILE A 99 4.78 -1.17 -5.39
CA ILE A 99 4.68 0.12 -4.72
C ILE A 99 3.75 1.00 -5.54
N ASN A 100 2.77 1.59 -4.87
CA ASN A 100 1.84 2.59 -5.42
C ASN A 100 2.01 3.87 -4.59
N SER A 101 2.56 4.95 -5.12
CA SER A 101 3.15 5.15 -6.45
C SER A 101 4.28 6.17 -6.38
N VAL A 102 4.89 6.47 -7.53
CA VAL A 102 5.84 7.55 -7.70
C VAL A 102 5.37 8.55 -8.76
N THR A 103 5.70 9.83 -8.60
CA THR A 103 5.53 10.88 -9.63
C THR A 103 6.86 11.20 -10.30
N ALA A 104 6.84 12.00 -11.37
CA ALA A 104 8.04 12.43 -12.09
C ALA A 104 8.82 13.56 -11.39
N GLU A 105 8.47 13.92 -10.15
CA GLU A 105 9.26 14.84 -9.33
C GLU A 105 10.62 14.18 -9.00
N PRO A 106 11.77 14.83 -9.30
CA PRO A 106 13.08 14.22 -9.13
C PRO A 106 13.35 13.66 -7.73
N GLU A 107 12.91 14.35 -6.69
CA GLU A 107 13.10 13.92 -5.30
C GLU A 107 12.26 12.69 -4.95
N LYS A 108 11.01 12.61 -5.44
CA LYS A 108 10.14 11.44 -5.27
C LYS A 108 10.67 10.25 -6.06
N LEU A 109 11.11 10.47 -7.29
CA LEU A 109 11.68 9.43 -8.13
C LEU A 109 12.97 8.88 -7.54
N ALA A 110 13.86 9.73 -7.03
CA ALA A 110 15.09 9.30 -6.38
C ALA A 110 14.81 8.49 -5.11
N SER A 111 13.88 8.92 -4.26
CA SER A 111 13.56 8.22 -3.00
C SER A 111 12.79 6.92 -3.23
N ILE A 112 11.57 6.99 -3.78
CA ILE A 112 10.69 5.83 -3.98
C ILE A 112 11.25 4.88 -5.06
N GLY A 113 11.89 5.42 -6.10
CA GLY A 113 12.53 4.60 -7.12
C GLY A 113 13.69 3.77 -6.59
N SER A 114 14.46 4.29 -5.62
CA SER A 114 15.52 3.51 -4.96
C SER A 114 14.93 2.37 -4.13
N LEU A 115 13.88 2.64 -3.34
CA LEU A 115 13.16 1.59 -2.60
C LEU A 115 12.62 0.50 -3.53
N ALA A 116 12.03 0.88 -4.66
CA ALA A 116 11.55 -0.08 -5.65
C ALA A 116 12.68 -0.93 -6.24
N ALA A 117 13.83 -0.32 -6.55
CA ALA A 117 14.99 -1.01 -7.10
C ALA A 117 15.62 -1.99 -6.08
N GLU A 118 15.80 -1.55 -4.84
CA GLU A 118 16.38 -2.35 -3.75
C GLU A 118 15.54 -3.60 -3.44
N HIS A 119 14.22 -3.46 -3.48
CA HIS A 119 13.28 -4.55 -3.20
C HIS A 119 12.82 -5.31 -4.46
N GLN A 120 13.35 -4.99 -5.65
CA GLN A 120 12.90 -5.52 -6.94
C GLN A 120 11.37 -5.44 -7.14
N ALA A 121 10.78 -4.38 -6.61
CA ALA A 121 9.34 -4.15 -6.62
C ALA A 121 8.85 -3.71 -8.00
N TRP A 122 7.61 -4.07 -8.33
CA TRP A 122 6.89 -3.38 -9.39
C TRP A 122 6.54 -1.98 -8.91
N LEU A 123 6.58 -0.98 -9.79
CA LEU A 123 6.36 0.41 -9.42
C LEU A 123 5.30 1.03 -10.30
N VAL A 124 4.22 1.53 -9.68
CA VAL A 124 3.24 2.36 -10.36
C VAL A 124 3.84 3.76 -10.50
N ALA A 125 4.02 4.20 -11.75
CA ALA A 125 4.50 5.55 -12.06
C ALA A 125 3.34 6.40 -12.59
N LEU A 126 2.99 7.45 -11.85
CA LEU A 126 2.01 8.42 -12.28
C LEU A 126 2.65 9.35 -13.31
N ALA A 127 1.97 9.54 -14.46
CA ALA A 127 2.41 10.43 -15.53
C ALA A 127 2.14 11.91 -15.19
N MET A 128 2.60 12.33 -14.01
CA MET A 128 2.46 13.68 -13.45
C MET A 128 3.83 14.18 -12.99
N GLY A 129 4.15 15.43 -13.34
CA GLY A 129 5.35 16.12 -12.87
C GLY A 129 5.03 17.16 -11.81
N THR A 130 5.99 18.04 -11.54
CA THR A 130 5.90 19.10 -10.52
C THR A 130 4.73 20.06 -10.66
N LYS A 131 4.09 20.12 -11.84
CA LYS A 131 2.92 20.97 -12.12
C LYS A 131 1.57 20.29 -11.88
N GLY A 132 1.57 19.02 -11.46
CA GLY A 132 0.36 18.21 -11.36
C GLY A 132 -0.16 17.76 -12.74
N PRO A 133 -1.43 17.34 -12.84
CA PRO A 133 -1.98 16.77 -14.07
C PRO A 133 -2.31 17.81 -15.16
N TYR A 134 -2.10 19.10 -14.90
CA TYR A 134 -2.40 20.19 -15.83
C TYR A 134 -1.11 20.95 -16.21
N PRO A 135 -0.97 21.40 -17.48
CA PRO A 135 0.24 22.07 -17.98
C PRO A 135 0.57 23.42 -17.33
#